data_AF-A0A7X8IJD1-F1
#
_entry.id   AF-A0A7X8IJD1-F1
#
_cell.length_a   1.000
_cell.length_b   1.000
_cell.length_c   1.000
_cell.angle_alpha   90.00
_cell.angle_beta   90.00
_cell.angle_gamma   90.00
#
_symmetry.space_group_name_H-M   'P 1'
#
loop_
_entity.id
_entity.type
_entity.pdbx_description
1 polymer ?
#
loop_
_entity_poly.entity_id
_entity_poly.type
_entity_poly.pdbx_seq_one_letter_code
_entity_poly.pdbx_strand_id
1 'polypeptide(L)'
;PAVAAAALDAGASIINDITALKDEAMARLAADRRVPVVLMHMQGTPATMQQNPHYEDVVGQVLAYLLQRAAYAESMGIAREMIFLDPGIGFGKTTEHNLLLLKGLEVFVKSGYRLLVGTSRKRFIGQITGKDDPADRLFGTAATVALAAMKGASIVRVHDVEQMAEVVAMINAVQNVET
;
A
#
# COMPACT_ATOMS: atom_id res chain seq x y z
N PRO A 1 -14.03 3.99 -14.30
CA PRO A 1 -15.04 3.50 -13.32
C PRO A 1 -15.79 2.17 -13.64
N ALA A 2 -16.03 1.79 -14.90
CA ALA A 2 -16.99 0.71 -15.24
C ALA A 2 -16.74 -0.65 -14.56
N VAL A 3 -15.48 -1.10 -14.52
CA VAL A 3 -15.11 -2.37 -13.84
C VAL A 3 -15.39 -2.29 -12.34
N ALA A 4 -15.07 -1.16 -11.70
CA ALA A 4 -15.34 -0.97 -10.28
C ALA A 4 -16.84 -0.98 -9.99
N ALA A 5 -17.66 -0.32 -10.82
CA ALA A 5 -19.11 -0.32 -10.64
C ALA A 5 -19.69 -1.75 -10.69
N ALA A 6 -19.33 -2.51 -11.74
CA ALA A 6 -19.77 -3.90 -11.87
C ALA A 6 -19.28 -4.79 -10.72
N ALA A 7 -18.04 -4.59 -10.24
CA ALA A 7 -17.51 -5.34 -9.11
C ALA A 7 -18.24 -5.00 -7.80
N LEU A 8 -18.57 -3.73 -7.56
CA LEU A 8 -19.35 -3.30 -6.39
C LEU A 8 -20.77 -3.86 -6.45
N ASP A 9 -21.42 -3.82 -7.61
CA ASP A 9 -22.76 -4.40 -7.80
C ASP A 9 -22.74 -5.94 -7.59
N ALA A 10 -21.60 -6.60 -7.81
CA ALA A 10 -21.38 -8.02 -7.51
C ALA A 10 -20.95 -8.30 -6.05
N GLY A 11 -20.82 -7.28 -5.19
CA GLY A 11 -20.54 -7.43 -3.76
C GLY A 11 -19.10 -7.10 -3.32
N ALA A 12 -18.25 -6.54 -4.19
CA ALA A 12 -16.95 -6.04 -3.76
C ALA A 12 -17.11 -4.94 -2.69
N SER A 13 -16.26 -4.95 -1.67
CA SER A 13 -16.40 -4.08 -0.50
C SER A 13 -15.32 -3.00 -0.37
N ILE A 14 -14.38 -2.92 -1.30
CA ILE A 14 -13.28 -1.95 -1.31
C ILE A 14 -12.79 -1.70 -2.73
N ILE A 15 -12.45 -0.45 -3.06
CA ILE A 15 -11.76 -0.11 -4.31
C ILE A 15 -10.27 0.07 -4.02
N ASN A 16 -9.43 -0.76 -4.64
CA ASN A 16 -7.98 -0.56 -4.61
C ASN A 16 -7.51 0.06 -5.93
N ASP A 17 -7.30 1.38 -5.95
CA ASP A 17 -6.97 2.13 -7.16
C ASP A 17 -5.50 2.59 -7.14
N ILE A 18 -4.70 1.94 -7.99
CA ILE A 18 -3.27 2.27 -8.16
C ILE A 18 -3.01 3.67 -8.71
N THR A 19 -4.04 4.34 -9.23
CA THR A 19 -3.96 5.72 -9.74
C THR A 19 -4.34 6.76 -8.70
N ALA A 20 -4.79 6.35 -7.51
CA ALA A 20 -5.25 7.21 -6.42
C ALA A 20 -6.40 8.15 -6.84
N LEU A 21 -7.43 7.59 -7.47
CA LEU A 21 -8.65 8.29 -7.89
C LEU A 21 -8.39 9.48 -8.84
N LYS A 22 -7.39 9.37 -9.73
CA LYS A 22 -7.15 10.39 -10.77
C LYS A 22 -8.33 10.54 -11.73
N ASP A 23 -9.09 9.46 -11.92
CA ASP A 23 -10.39 9.48 -12.62
C ASP A 23 -11.47 10.00 -11.67
N GLU A 24 -11.98 11.21 -11.90
CA GLU A 24 -13.05 11.81 -11.10
C GLU A 24 -14.30 10.93 -11.04
N ALA A 25 -14.63 10.21 -12.12
CA ALA A 25 -15.77 9.31 -12.13
C ALA A 25 -15.57 8.12 -11.19
N MET A 26 -14.31 7.71 -10.95
CA MET A 26 -13.98 6.70 -9.92
C MET A 26 -14.18 7.27 -8.51
N ALA A 27 -13.76 8.53 -8.28
CA ALA A 27 -13.93 9.19 -7.00
C ALA A 27 -15.43 9.36 -6.64
N ARG A 28 -16.24 9.83 -7.60
CA ARG A 28 -17.69 9.94 -7.45
C ARG A 28 -18.34 8.60 -7.16
N LEU A 29 -17.99 7.56 -7.93
CA LEU A 29 -18.50 6.20 -7.69
C LEU A 29 -18.19 5.72 -6.27
N ALA A 30 -16.97 5.91 -5.78
CA ALA A 30 -16.58 5.50 -4.43
C ALA A 30 -17.36 6.26 -3.35
N ALA A 31 -17.54 7.58 -3.52
CA ALA A 31 -18.33 8.41 -2.62
C ALA A 31 -19.81 8.00 -2.59
N ASP A 32 -20.43 7.86 -3.77
CA ASP A 32 -21.84 7.50 -3.92
C ASP A 32 -22.13 6.11 -3.32
N ARG A 33 -21.21 5.16 -3.51
CA ARG A 33 -21.33 3.79 -2.99
C ARG A 33 -20.85 3.66 -1.54
N ARG A 34 -20.24 4.71 -0.96
CA ARG A 34 -19.71 4.74 0.41
C ARG A 34 -18.80 3.56 0.74
N VAL A 35 -17.91 3.20 -0.20
CA VAL A 35 -16.95 2.11 -0.03
C VAL A 35 -15.56 2.65 0.30
N PRO A 36 -14.73 1.90 1.05
CA PRO A 36 -13.35 2.27 1.28
C PRO A 36 -12.54 2.31 -0.01
N VAL A 37 -11.52 3.17 -0.01
CA VAL A 37 -10.60 3.35 -1.13
C VAL A 37 -9.16 3.21 -0.67
N VAL A 38 -8.33 2.54 -1.48
CA VAL A 38 -6.88 2.55 -1.32
C VAL A 38 -6.29 3.48 -2.36
N LEU A 39 -5.56 4.50 -1.89
CA LEU A 39 -4.86 5.47 -2.69
C LEU A 39 -3.38 5.09 -2.74
N MET A 40 -2.90 4.66 -3.90
CA MET A 40 -1.50 4.25 -4.06
C MET A 40 -0.65 5.34 -4.72
N HIS A 41 0.60 5.47 -4.25
CA HIS A 41 1.60 6.26 -4.95
C HIS A 41 2.28 5.45 -6.06
N MET A 42 2.32 6.01 -7.26
CA MET A 42 3.12 5.51 -8.39
C MET A 42 3.70 6.70 -9.17
N GLN A 43 5.02 6.69 -9.39
CA GLN A 43 5.68 7.64 -10.30
C GLN A 43 5.63 7.08 -11.73
N GLY A 44 5.26 7.91 -12.69
CA GLY A 44 5.03 7.49 -14.08
C GLY A 44 3.79 6.61 -14.23
N THR A 45 3.80 5.72 -15.23
CA THR A 45 2.76 4.71 -15.47
C THR A 45 3.34 3.32 -15.24
N PRO A 46 2.53 2.25 -15.11
CA PRO A 46 3.06 0.89 -14.98
C PRO A 46 4.06 0.51 -16.10
N ALA A 47 3.92 1.10 -17.29
CA ALA A 47 4.81 0.91 -18.43
C ALA A 47 6.15 1.66 -18.31
N THR A 48 6.18 2.82 -17.65
CA THR A 48 7.37 3.70 -17.61
C THR A 48 8.00 3.85 -16.22
N MET A 49 7.31 3.44 -15.16
CA MET A 49 7.68 3.76 -13.77
C MET A 49 9.09 3.29 -13.39
N GLN A 50 9.59 2.22 -14.00
CA GLN A 50 10.92 1.68 -13.71
C GLN A 50 12.06 2.36 -14.50
N GLN A 51 11.75 3.30 -15.39
CA GLN A 51 12.74 4.03 -16.18
C GLN A 51 13.25 5.22 -15.36
N ASN A 52 14.39 5.03 -14.69
CA ASN A 52 15.12 6.05 -13.92
C ASN A 52 14.27 6.83 -12.87
N PRO A 53 13.66 6.14 -11.88
CA PRO A 53 12.91 6.82 -10.84
C PRO A 53 13.84 7.67 -9.96
N HIS A 54 13.55 8.97 -9.87
CA HIS A 54 14.32 9.93 -9.09
C HIS A 54 13.46 10.56 -7.99
N TYR A 55 13.99 10.56 -6.77
CA TYR A 55 13.45 11.27 -5.61
C TYR A 55 14.62 11.83 -4.80
N GLU A 56 14.48 13.04 -4.28
CA GLU A 56 15.45 13.61 -3.33
C GLU A 56 15.13 13.15 -1.89
N ASP A 57 13.83 13.11 -1.56
CA ASP A 57 13.29 12.50 -0.34
C ASP A 57 12.07 11.66 -0.72
N VAL A 58 12.28 10.36 -0.95
CA VAL A 58 11.19 9.46 -1.36
C VAL A 58 10.09 9.38 -0.31
N VAL A 59 10.41 9.45 0.99
CA VAL A 59 9.42 9.29 2.04
C VAL A 59 8.52 10.52 2.11
N GLY A 60 9.12 11.71 2.18
CA GLY A 60 8.38 12.97 2.23
C GLY A 60 7.58 13.23 0.96
N GLN A 61 8.15 12.98 -0.23
CA GLN A 61 7.46 13.20 -1.50
C GLN A 61 6.28 12.24 -1.70
N VAL A 62 6.43 10.96 -1.35
CA VAL A 62 5.35 9.98 -1.42
C VAL A 62 4.23 10.32 -0.44
N LEU A 63 4.57 10.71 0.80
CA LEU A 63 3.58 11.14 1.79
C LEU A 63 2.82 12.38 1.31
N ALA A 64 3.52 13.41 0.85
CA ALA A 64 2.90 14.66 0.37
C ALA A 64 1.90 14.40 -0.77
N TYR A 65 2.28 13.57 -1.75
CA TYR A 65 1.36 13.15 -2.81
C TYR A 65 0.12 12.44 -2.25
N LEU A 66 0.31 11.47 -1.37
CA LEU A 66 -0.80 10.69 -0.82
C LEU A 66 -1.76 11.56 0.01
N LEU A 67 -1.23 12.54 0.77
CA LEU A 67 -2.05 13.50 1.50
C LEU A 67 -2.85 14.41 0.57
N GLN A 68 -2.27 14.87 -0.54
CA GLN A 68 -3.00 15.62 -1.54
C GLN A 68 -4.14 14.79 -2.15
N ARG A 69 -3.89 13.51 -2.46
CA ARG A 69 -4.92 12.61 -3.00
C ARG A 69 -6.01 12.29 -1.97
N ALA A 70 -5.64 12.12 -0.70
CA ALA A 70 -6.60 11.91 0.37
C ALA A 70 -7.49 13.14 0.60
N ALA A 71 -6.92 14.35 0.60
CA ALA A 71 -7.70 15.59 0.69
C ALA A 71 -8.67 15.75 -0.51
N TYR A 72 -8.27 15.32 -1.71
CA TYR A 72 -9.16 15.27 -2.87
C TYR A 72 -10.29 14.24 -2.68
N ALA A 73 -10.00 13.05 -2.16
CA ALA A 73 -11.02 12.04 -1.87
C ALA A 73 -12.03 12.55 -0.81
N GLU A 74 -11.54 13.20 0.26
CA GLU A 74 -12.39 13.81 1.29
C GLU A 74 -13.29 14.92 0.69
N SER A 75 -12.77 15.76 -0.22
CA SER A 75 -13.58 16.81 -0.87
C SER A 75 -14.64 16.26 -1.82
N MET A 76 -14.48 15.02 -2.30
CA MET A 76 -15.51 14.28 -3.05
C MET A 76 -16.55 13.60 -2.14
N GLY A 77 -16.41 13.70 -0.82
CA GLY A 77 -17.34 13.14 0.17
C GLY A 77 -16.98 11.76 0.70
N ILE A 78 -15.76 11.26 0.45
CA ILE A 78 -15.29 9.99 1.03
C ILE A 78 -14.79 10.25 2.45
N ALA A 79 -15.38 9.59 3.44
CA ALA A 79 -14.99 9.76 4.84
C ALA A 79 -13.53 9.33 5.09
N ARG A 80 -12.82 10.06 5.95
CA ARG A 80 -11.39 9.86 6.24
C ARG A 80 -11.05 8.43 6.64
N GLU A 81 -11.88 7.82 7.48
CA GLU A 81 -11.74 6.45 7.99
C GLU A 81 -11.89 5.38 6.89
N MET A 82 -12.46 5.75 5.74
CA MET A 82 -12.62 4.92 4.55
C MET A 82 -11.44 5.05 3.58
N ILE A 83 -10.45 5.90 3.89
CA ILE A 83 -9.27 6.12 3.05
C ILE A 83 -8.07 5.37 3.61
N PHE A 84 -7.49 4.51 2.77
CA PHE A 84 -6.22 3.83 3.01
C PHE A 84 -5.14 4.44 2.11
N LEU A 85 -3.97 4.68 2.67
CA LEU A 85 -2.78 5.08 1.92
C LEU A 85 -1.96 3.83 1.57
N ASP A 86 -1.38 3.78 0.37
CA ASP A 86 -0.37 2.78 -0.03
C ASP A 86 0.86 3.50 -0.60
N PRO A 87 2.04 3.41 0.05
CA PRO A 87 3.29 3.99 -0.45
C PRO A 87 3.73 3.46 -1.83
N GLY A 88 3.12 2.37 -2.30
CA GLY A 88 3.37 1.77 -3.61
C GLY A 88 4.78 1.21 -3.70
N ILE A 89 5.19 0.40 -2.72
CA ILE A 89 6.50 -0.27 -2.72
C ILE A 89 6.69 -0.99 -4.05
N GLY A 90 7.83 -0.85 -4.72
CA GLY A 90 8.12 -1.47 -6.02
C GLY A 90 7.43 -0.83 -7.22
N PHE A 91 6.64 0.24 -7.05
CA PHE A 91 6.05 1.01 -8.15
C PHE A 91 6.84 2.30 -8.39
N GLY A 92 7.73 2.24 -9.36
CA GLY A 92 8.62 3.33 -9.77
C GLY A 92 9.61 3.76 -8.70
N LYS A 93 10.34 2.78 -8.15
CA LYS A 93 11.22 2.93 -6.99
C LYS A 93 12.39 1.97 -7.11
N THR A 94 13.60 2.44 -6.82
CA THR A 94 14.80 1.62 -6.68
C THR A 94 14.71 0.73 -5.42
N THR A 95 15.61 -0.24 -5.28
CA THR A 95 15.73 -1.05 -4.05
C THR A 95 15.90 -0.16 -2.82
N GLU A 96 16.78 0.84 -2.90
CA GLU A 96 17.02 1.80 -1.83
C GLU A 96 15.76 2.59 -1.48
N HIS A 97 15.04 3.12 -2.47
CA HIS A 97 13.77 3.82 -2.25
C HIS A 97 12.74 2.94 -1.53
N ASN A 98 12.65 1.66 -1.89
CA ASN A 98 11.74 0.72 -1.23
C ASN A 98 12.13 0.47 0.23
N LEU A 99 13.42 0.34 0.52
CA LEU A 99 13.92 0.19 1.88
C LEU A 99 13.68 1.45 2.73
N LEU A 100 13.89 2.64 2.16
CA LEU A 100 13.62 3.91 2.84
C LEU A 100 12.14 4.06 3.20
N LEU A 101 11.22 3.69 2.30
CA LEU A 101 9.79 3.70 2.60
C LEU A 101 9.39 2.69 3.67
N LEU A 102 9.95 1.46 3.63
CA LEU A 102 9.71 0.46 4.66
C LEU A 102 10.24 0.91 6.03
N LYS A 103 11.42 1.55 6.05
CA LYS A 103 11.98 2.16 7.26
C LYS A 103 11.08 3.27 7.80
N GLY A 104 10.50 4.07 6.89
CA GLY A 104 9.68 5.24 7.18
C GLY A 104 8.18 5.00 7.37
N LEU A 105 7.66 3.77 7.41
CA LEU A 105 6.21 3.52 7.42
C LEU A 105 5.42 4.28 8.51
N GLU A 106 6.04 4.51 9.67
CA GLU A 106 5.42 5.24 10.79
C GLU A 106 5.00 6.67 10.42
N VAL A 107 5.67 7.33 9.46
CA VAL A 107 5.26 8.68 9.06
C VAL A 107 3.89 8.67 8.40
N PHE A 108 3.58 7.60 7.66
CA PHE A 108 2.29 7.42 7.00
C PHE A 108 1.19 7.12 8.04
N VAL A 109 1.49 6.28 9.04
CA VAL A 109 0.54 5.99 10.12
C VAL A 109 0.27 7.24 10.96
N LYS A 110 1.31 8.01 11.30
CA LYS A 110 1.19 9.29 12.05
C LYS A 110 0.40 10.37 11.30
N SER A 111 0.19 10.22 9.99
CA SER A 111 -0.66 11.14 9.23
C SER A 111 -2.16 11.00 9.56
N GLY A 112 -2.55 9.94 10.29
CA GLY A 112 -3.91 9.70 10.76
C GLY A 112 -4.83 9.06 9.71
N TYR A 113 -4.27 8.45 8.67
CA TYR A 113 -4.98 7.57 7.73
C TYR A 113 -4.59 6.11 7.97
N ARG A 114 -5.44 5.18 7.52
CA ARG A 114 -5.10 3.75 7.54
C ARG A 114 -4.06 3.44 6.47
N LEU A 115 -3.25 2.42 6.69
CA LEU A 115 -2.13 2.09 5.81
C LEU A 115 -2.27 0.68 5.24
N LEU A 116 -2.16 0.55 3.92
CA LEU A 116 -1.98 -0.72 3.23
C LEU A 116 -0.52 -0.83 2.78
N VAL A 117 0.08 -2.01 2.97
CA VAL A 117 1.43 -2.30 2.48
C VAL A 117 1.45 -3.60 1.67
N GLY A 118 1.90 -3.51 0.42
CA GLY A 118 2.12 -4.68 -0.44
C GLY A 118 3.61 -4.86 -0.78
N THR A 119 4.28 -5.84 -0.20
CA THR A 119 5.70 -6.16 -0.47
C THR A 119 5.91 -7.53 -1.09
N SER A 120 4.90 -8.40 -0.99
CA SER A 120 5.01 -9.82 -1.29
C SER A 120 5.60 -10.12 -2.67
N ARG A 121 6.66 -10.93 -2.65
CA ARG A 121 7.41 -11.42 -3.81
C ARG A 121 8.03 -10.33 -4.71
N LYS A 122 8.08 -9.07 -4.26
CA LYS A 122 8.60 -7.96 -5.07
C LYS A 122 10.10 -8.10 -5.35
N ARG A 123 10.51 -7.54 -6.50
CA ARG A 123 11.87 -7.64 -7.04
C ARG A 123 12.96 -7.24 -6.05
N PHE A 124 12.75 -6.18 -5.27
CA PHE A 124 13.75 -5.68 -4.31
C PHE A 124 14.11 -6.74 -3.24
N ILE A 125 13.15 -7.59 -2.85
CA ILE A 125 13.40 -8.71 -1.94
C ILE A 125 14.38 -9.68 -2.58
N GLY A 126 14.12 -10.09 -3.83
CA GLY A 126 14.99 -10.99 -4.57
C GLY A 126 16.40 -10.47 -4.73
N GLN A 127 16.55 -9.17 -5.02
CA GLN A 127 17.85 -8.52 -5.16
C GLN A 127 18.66 -8.51 -3.86
N ILE A 128 18.00 -8.38 -2.70
CA ILE A 128 18.65 -8.37 -1.39
C ILE A 128 18.98 -9.78 -0.92
N THR A 129 18.09 -10.74 -1.13
CA THR A 129 18.22 -12.11 -0.60
C THR A 129 18.86 -13.10 -1.58
N GLY A 130 19.22 -12.65 -2.79
CA GLY A 130 19.75 -13.53 -3.85
C GLY A 130 18.72 -14.55 -4.36
N LYS A 131 17.43 -14.18 -4.39
CA LYS A 131 16.32 -15.05 -4.83
C LYS A 131 15.66 -14.52 -6.10
N ASP A 132 16.10 -15.06 -7.24
CA ASP A 132 15.64 -14.62 -8.56
C ASP A 132 14.19 -15.03 -8.84
N ASP A 133 13.79 -16.24 -8.43
CA ASP A 133 12.40 -16.68 -8.54
C ASP A 133 11.52 -15.93 -7.51
N PRO A 134 10.44 -15.24 -7.93
CA PRO A 134 9.46 -14.67 -7.02
C PRO A 134 8.88 -15.65 -6.00
N ALA A 135 8.74 -16.94 -6.34
CA ALA A 135 8.24 -17.97 -5.44
C ALA A 135 9.17 -18.24 -4.25
N ASP A 136 10.49 -18.03 -4.41
CA ASP A 136 11.48 -18.30 -3.37
C ASP A 136 11.63 -17.14 -2.34
N ARG A 137 10.81 -16.09 -2.47
CA ARG A 137 10.92 -14.86 -1.67
C ARG A 137 10.07 -14.88 -0.40
N LEU A 138 9.67 -16.06 0.08
CA LEU A 138 8.77 -16.22 1.22
C LEU A 138 9.31 -15.54 2.49
N PHE A 139 10.53 -15.87 2.93
CA PHE A 139 11.08 -15.31 4.17
C PHE A 139 11.39 -13.81 4.08
N GLY A 140 11.85 -13.34 2.92
CA GLY A 140 12.00 -11.91 2.68
C GLY A 140 10.65 -11.17 2.72
N THR A 141 9.59 -11.80 2.21
CA THR A 141 8.22 -11.28 2.33
C THR A 141 7.79 -11.25 3.79
N ALA A 142 7.96 -12.35 4.54
CA ALA A 142 7.64 -12.45 5.96
C ALA A 142 8.30 -11.33 6.78
N ALA A 143 9.59 -11.07 6.55
CA ALA A 143 10.32 -10.01 7.24
C ALA A 143 9.70 -8.62 6.98
N THR A 144 9.33 -8.32 5.73
CA THR A 144 8.70 -7.03 5.38
C THR A 144 7.26 -6.91 5.90
N VAL A 145 6.52 -8.02 5.96
CA VAL A 145 5.15 -8.06 6.51
C VAL A 145 5.18 -7.87 8.02
N ALA A 146 6.09 -8.55 8.72
CA ALA A 146 6.30 -8.39 10.16
C ALA A 146 6.63 -6.93 10.50
N LEU A 147 7.57 -6.31 9.76
CA LEU A 147 7.92 -4.91 9.92
C LEU A 147 6.72 -3.98 9.68
N ALA A 148 5.94 -4.22 8.63
CA ALA A 148 4.76 -3.40 8.32
C ALA A 148 3.69 -3.50 9.41
N ALA A 149 3.39 -4.71 9.89
CA ALA A 149 2.47 -4.93 11.00
C ALA A 149 2.95 -4.23 12.28
N MET A 150 4.23 -4.41 12.64
CA MET A 150 4.83 -3.76 13.81
C MET A 150 4.75 -2.23 13.75
N LYS A 151 4.87 -1.66 12.55
CA LYS A 151 4.80 -0.21 12.31
C LYS A 151 3.38 0.33 12.15
N GLY A 152 2.34 -0.49 12.33
CA GLY A 152 0.94 -0.07 12.35
C GLY A 152 0.23 -0.11 10.99
N ALA A 153 0.72 -0.90 10.03
CA ALA A 153 -0.04 -1.17 8.81
C ALA A 153 -1.37 -1.86 9.15
N SER A 154 -2.47 -1.33 8.62
CA SER A 154 -3.82 -1.87 8.83
C SER A 154 -4.11 -3.05 7.92
N ILE A 155 -3.50 -3.10 6.72
CA ILE A 155 -3.64 -4.17 5.75
C ILE A 155 -2.26 -4.52 5.18
N VAL A 156 -1.97 -5.82 5.07
CA VAL A 156 -0.85 -6.33 4.27
C VAL A 156 -1.38 -7.10 3.06
N ARG A 157 -0.89 -6.78 1.86
CA ARG A 157 -1.30 -7.45 0.61
C ARG A 157 -0.26 -8.49 0.20
N VAL A 158 -0.65 -9.76 0.21
CA VAL A 158 0.27 -10.91 0.08
C VAL A 158 -0.24 -11.96 -0.91
N HIS A 159 0.67 -12.78 -1.45
CA HIS A 159 0.32 -13.97 -2.24
C HIS A 159 0.18 -15.22 -1.34
N ASP A 160 1.09 -15.35 -0.36
CA ASP A 160 1.21 -16.50 0.55
C ASP A 160 0.38 -16.27 1.82
N VAL A 161 -0.94 -16.43 1.73
CA VAL A 161 -1.89 -15.99 2.78
C VAL A 161 -1.69 -16.72 4.11
N GLU A 162 -1.63 -18.05 4.08
CA GLU A 162 -1.50 -18.89 5.27
C GLU A 162 -0.27 -18.51 6.10
N GLN A 163 0.89 -18.44 5.43
CA GLN A 163 2.17 -18.15 6.08
C GLN A 163 2.22 -16.71 6.60
N MET A 164 1.67 -15.75 5.86
CA MET A 164 1.67 -14.35 6.31
C MET A 164 0.64 -14.08 7.42
N ALA A 165 -0.44 -14.87 7.49
CA ALA A 165 -1.37 -14.82 8.61
C ALA A 165 -0.69 -15.24 9.92
N GLU A 166 0.15 -16.29 9.89
CA GLU A 166 0.96 -16.69 11.06
C GLU A 166 1.91 -15.58 11.50
N VAL A 167 2.61 -14.94 10.55
CA VAL A 167 3.52 -13.81 10.83
C VAL A 167 2.77 -12.67 11.53
N VAL A 168 1.62 -12.26 10.99
CA VAL A 168 0.81 -11.17 11.57
C VAL A 168 0.25 -11.58 12.94
N ALA A 169 -0.19 -12.82 13.12
CA ALA A 169 -0.68 -13.32 14.40
C ALA A 169 0.39 -13.25 15.49
N MET A 170 1.63 -13.64 15.17
CA MET A 170 2.75 -13.54 16.10
C MET A 170 3.10 -12.10 16.46
N ILE A 171 3.13 -11.19 15.47
CA ILE A 171 3.36 -9.76 15.75
C ILE A 171 2.27 -9.20 16.67
N ASN A 172 1.00 -9.49 16.38
CA ASN A 172 -0.12 -9.06 17.22
C ASN A 172 -0.03 -9.64 18.63
N ALA A 173 0.36 -10.91 18.79
CA ALA A 173 0.53 -11.51 20.11
C ALA A 173 1.62 -10.79 20.93
N VAL A 174 2.75 -10.46 20.30
CA VAL A 174 3.84 -9.70 20.95
C VAL A 174 3.42 -8.28 21.30
N GLN A 175 2.65 -7.60 20.45
CA GLN A 175 2.25 -6.21 20.68
C GLN A 175 1.12 -6.05 21.71
N ASN A 176 0.29 -7.07 21.91
CA ASN A 176 -0.89 -6.99 22.77
C ASN A 176 -0.74 -7.74 24.09
N VAL A 177 0.43 -8.33 24.39
CA VAL A 177 0.68 -8.91 25.70
C VAL A 177 0.77 -7.80 26.76
N GLU A 178 0.00 -7.92 27.84
CA GLU A 178 0.04 -6.97 28.95
C GLU A 178 1.32 -7.15 29.77
N THR A 179 1.90 -6.03 30.25
CA THR A 179 3.07 -6.02 31.14
C THR A 179 2.67 -6.03 32.61
#